data_AF-A0A537ATS7-F1
#
_entry.id   AF-A0A537ATS7-F1
#
_cell.length_a   1.000
_cell.length_b   1.000
_cell.length_c   1.000
_cell.angle_alpha   90.00
_cell.angle_beta   90.00
_cell.angle_gamma   90.00
#
_symmetry.space_group_name_H-M   'P 1'
#
loop_
_entity.id
_entity.type
_entity.pdbx_description
1 polymer ?
#
loop_
_entity_poly.entity_id
_entity_poly.type
_entity_poly.pdbx_seq_one_letter_code
_entity_poly.pdbx_strand_id
1 'polypeptide(L)' 'MRLITFSVRGTDSPRIGARVARQVLDLAAAAGVAGEPAPPVRMRDLLAAGDQAMKRVRELAAEAHADREGFAAALLDER' A
#
# COMPACT_ATOMS: atom_id res chain seq x y z
N MET A 1 2.18 0.49 -12.20
CA MET A 1 1.94 0.73 -10.76
C MET A 1 2.73 1.94 -10.32
N ARG A 2 2.13 2.90 -9.60
CA ARG A 2 2.81 4.09 -9.08
C ARG A 2 2.84 4.01 -7.57
N LEU A 3 4.03 4.07 -6.98
CA LEU A 3 4.21 4.20 -5.54
C LEU A 3 4.19 5.67 -5.13
N ILE A 4 3.67 5.93 -3.94
CA ILE A 4 3.64 7.25 -3.33
C ILE A 4 3.98 7.16 -1.85
N THR A 5 4.56 8.22 -1.31
CA THR A 5 4.64 8.43 0.13
C THR A 5 3.55 9.42 0.51
N PHE A 6 2.81 9.12 1.57
CA PHE A 6 1.73 9.98 2.05
C PHE A 6 1.69 9.98 3.58
N SER A 7 0.95 10.93 4.15
CA SER A 7 0.67 10.98 5.59
C SER A 7 -0.83 11.00 5.80
N VAL A 8 -1.31 10.27 6.80
CA VAL A 8 -2.72 10.33 7.23
C VAL A 8 -2.85 11.47 8.24
N ARG A 9 -3.90 12.30 8.13
CA ARG A 9 -4.14 13.37 9.10
C ARG A 9 -4.18 12.81 10.52
N GLY A 10 -3.49 13.47 11.45
CA GLY A 10 -3.37 13.01 12.83
C GLY A 10 -2.31 11.93 13.05
N THR A 11 -1.52 11.60 12.03
CA THR A 11 -0.35 10.72 12.16
C THR A 11 0.92 11.45 11.70
N ASP A 12 1.96 11.43 12.52
CA ASP A 12 3.25 12.04 12.20
C ASP A 12 4.20 11.11 11.42
N SER A 13 3.73 9.92 11.06
CA SER A 13 4.54 8.89 10.40
C SER A 13 4.18 8.76 8.93
N PRO A 14 5.12 8.99 8.00
CA PRO A 14 4.87 8.77 6.58
C PRO A 14 4.64 7.29 6.31
N ARG A 15 3.77 7.03 5.35
CA ARG A 15 3.39 5.68 4.89
C ARG A 15 3.66 5.55 3.40
N ILE A 16 3.78 4.30 2.94
CA ILE A 16 3.89 3.99 1.53
C ILE A 16 2.52 3.53 1.04
N GLY A 17 2.09 4.11 -0.09
CA GLY A 17 0.91 3.69 -0.79
C GLY A 17 1.18 3.31 -2.24
N ALA A 18 0.26 2.56 -2.83
CA ALA A 18 0.21 2.30 -4.26
C ALA A 18 -1.05 2.91 -4.87
N ARG A 19 -0.91 3.56 -6.03
CA ARG A 19 -2.05 4.08 -6.78
C ARG A 19 -2.87 2.92 -7.34
N VAL A 20 -4.14 2.82 -6.92
CA VAL A 20 -5.12 1.84 -7.44
C VAL A 20 -6.33 2.62 -7.92
N ALA A 21 -6.54 2.63 -9.24
CA ALA A 21 -7.55 3.48 -9.89
C ALA A 21 -7.45 4.97 -9.46
N ARG A 22 -8.47 5.49 -8.77
CA ARG A 22 -8.53 6.88 -8.27
C ARG A 22 -8.17 7.01 -6.79
N GLN A 23 -7.78 5.92 -6.14
CA GLN A 23 -7.50 5.85 -4.72
C GLN A 23 -6.02 5.51 -4.46
N VAL A 24 -5.64 5.60 -3.20
CA VAL A 24 -4.36 5.20 -2.67
C VAL A 24 -4.58 3.97 -1.80
N LEU A 25 -3.90 2.87 -2.12
CA LEU A 25 -3.84 1.70 -1.26
C LEU A 25 -2.75 1.90 -0.22
N ASP A 26 -3.08 2.01 1.07
CA ASP A 26 -2.11 1.92 2.17
C ASP A 26 -1.53 0.50 2.22
N LEU A 27 -0.25 0.35 1.93
CA LEU A 27 0.38 -0.97 1.81
C LEU A 27 0.45 -1.72 3.14
N ALA A 28 0.58 -1.01 4.27
CA ALA A 28 0.60 -1.66 5.58
C ALA A 28 -0.80 -2.16 5.96
N ALA A 29 -1.84 -1.36 5.68
CA ALA A 29 -3.22 -1.79 5.89
C ALA A 29 -3.60 -2.94 4.96
N ALA A 30 -3.22 -2.88 3.68
CA ALA A 30 -3.48 -3.92 2.69
C ALA A 30 -2.83 -5.26 3.06
N ALA A 31 -1.58 -5.24 3.54
CA ALA A 31 -0.92 -6.44 4.04
C ALA A 31 -1.69 -7.05 5.24
N GLY A 32 -2.21 -6.20 6.14
CA GLY A 32 -3.08 -6.65 7.24
C GLY A 32 -4.36 -7.33 6.76
N VAL A 33 -5.02 -6.77 5.73
CA VAL A 33 -6.21 -7.39 5.09
C VAL A 33 -5.87 -8.75 4.47
N ALA A 34 -4.72 -8.83 3.79
CA ALA A 34 -4.26 -10.06 3.13
C ALA A 34 -3.64 -11.10 4.10
N GLY A 35 -3.52 -10.80 5.39
CA GLY A 35 -2.91 -11.70 6.39
C GLY A 35 -1.38 -11.84 6.26
N GLU A 36 -0.73 -10.80 5.74
CA GLU A 36 0.65 -10.85 5.27
C GLU A 36 1.57 -9.88 6.01
N PRO A 37 2.90 -10.12 6.01
CA PRO A 37 3.83 -9.23 6.68
C PRO A 37 3.77 -7.81 6.09
N ALA A 38 3.69 -6.81 6.97
CA ALA A 38 3.69 -5.43 6.53
C ALA A 38 5.00 -5.08 5.81
N PRO A 39 4.95 -4.39 4.65
CA PRO A 39 6.14 -3.94 3.96
C PRO A 39 6.88 -2.85 4.76
N PRO A 40 8.14 -2.56 4.43
CA PRO A 40 8.88 -1.47 5.05
C PRO A 40 8.14 -0.13 4.93
N VAL A 41 8.22 0.69 5.98
CA VAL A 41 7.51 1.99 6.04
C VAL A 41 8.20 3.11 5.26
N ARG A 42 9.45 2.89 4.81
CA ARG A 42 10.23 3.88 4.03
C ARG A 42 10.46 3.37 2.61
N MET A 43 10.24 4.24 1.63
CA MET A 43 10.44 3.92 0.21
C MET A 43 11.82 3.33 -0.08
N ARG A 44 12.87 3.91 0.50
CA ARG A 44 14.24 3.43 0.33
C ARG A 44 14.40 1.99 0.78
N ASP A 45 13.82 1.64 1.92
CA ASP A 45 13.97 0.31 2.51
C ASP A 45 13.11 -0.73 1.75
N LEU A 46 11.94 -0.31 1.23
CA LEU A 46 11.14 -1.12 0.30
C LEU A 46 11.90 -1.43 -0.99
N LEU A 47 12.56 -0.43 -1.58
CA LEU A 47 13.35 -0.62 -2.81
C LEU A 47 14.61 -1.46 -2.55
N ALA A 48 15.25 -1.31 -1.39
CA ALA A 48 16.40 -2.12 -1.00
C ALA A 48 16.04 -3.60 -0.77
N ALA A 49 14.80 -3.90 -0.37
CA ALA A 49 14.30 -5.27 -0.26
C ALA A 49 14.12 -5.96 -1.63
N GLY A 50 14.18 -5.20 -2.74
CA GLY A 50 14.32 -5.71 -4.09
C GLY A 50 13.04 -6.29 -4.69
N ASP A 51 13.22 -7.16 -5.70
CA ASP A 51 12.16 -7.58 -6.60
C ASP A 51 11.04 -8.37 -5.93
N GLN A 52 11.34 -9.15 -4.88
CA GLN A 52 10.34 -9.91 -4.13
C GLN A 52 9.39 -8.98 -3.38
N ALA A 53 9.92 -7.96 -2.71
CA ALA A 53 9.10 -6.96 -2.03
C ALA A 53 8.23 -6.20 -3.04
N MET A 54 8.81 -5.80 -4.18
CA MET A 54 8.07 -5.14 -5.25
C MET A 54 7.02 -6.04 -5.90
N LYS A 55 7.24 -7.36 -5.97
CA LYS A 55 6.26 -8.33 -6.42
C LYS A 55 5.08 -8.40 -5.46
N ARG A 56 5.31 -8.48 -4.15
CA ARG A 56 4.24 -8.47 -3.14
C ARG A 56 3.39 -7.21 -3.22
N VAL A 57 4.02 -6.04 -3.42
CA VAL A 57 3.27 -4.78 -3.59
C VAL A 57 2.40 -4.79 -4.85
N ARG A 58 2.88 -5.38 -5.96
CA ARG A 58 2.07 -5.57 -7.17
C ARG A 58 0.89 -6.51 -6.94
N GLU A 59 1.08 -7.59 -6.18
CA GLU A 59 0.02 -8.54 -5.83
C GLU A 59 -1.05 -7.87 -4.98
N LEU A 60 -0.66 -7.18 -3.89
CA LEU A 60 -1.61 -6.42 -3.05
C LEU A 60 -2.39 -5.38 -3.85
N ALA A 61 -1.72 -4.67 -4.76
CA ALA A 61 -2.39 -3.69 -5.63
C ALA A 61 -3.37 -4.35 -6.61
N ALA A 62 -3.06 -5.55 -7.11
CA ALA A 62 -3.95 -6.31 -7.99
C ALA A 62 -5.13 -6.90 -7.23
N GLU A 63 -4.92 -7.46 -6.05
CA GLU A 63 -5.95 -7.97 -5.15
C GLU A 63 -6.93 -6.86 -4.75
N ALA A 64 -6.43 -5.70 -4.28
CA ALA A 64 -7.27 -4.55 -3.95
C ALA A 64 -8.00 -3.96 -5.16
N HIS A 65 -7.47 -4.13 -6.37
CA HIS A 65 -8.18 -3.73 -7.59
C HIS A 65 -9.34 -4.68 -7.91
N ALA A 66 -9.15 -5.98 -7.69
CA ALA A 66 -10.14 -7.01 -7.95
C ALA A 66 -11.24 -7.06 -6.86
N ASP A 67 -10.87 -6.89 -5.60
CA ASP A 67 -11.77 -6.88 -4.44
C ASP A 67 -11.68 -5.55 -3.68
N ARG A 68 -12.40 -4.55 -4.18
CA ARG A 68 -12.38 -3.21 -3.59
C ARG A 68 -13.12 -3.14 -2.26
N GLU A 69 -14.14 -3.98 -2.07
CA GLU A 69 -14.95 -3.99 -0.85
C GLU A 69 -14.17 -4.62 0.30
N GLY A 70 -13.48 -5.75 0.06
CA GLY A 70 -12.61 -6.39 1.06
C GLY A 70 -11.44 -5.50 1.48
N PHE A 71 -10.93 -4.66 0.57
CA PHE A 71 -9.84 -3.72 0.83
C PHE A 71 -10.30 -2.30 1.21
N ALA A 72 -11.59 -2.07 1.47
CA ALA A 72 -12.13 -0.73 1.72
C ALA A 72 -11.41 0.02 2.85
N ALA A 73 -10.99 -0.68 3.91
CA ALA A 73 -10.24 -0.09 5.02
C ALA A 73 -8.80 0.33 4.66
N ALA A 74 -8.24 -0.21 3.57
CA ALA A 74 -6.91 0.11 3.07
C ALA A 74 -6.92 1.09 1.89
N LEU A 75 -8.09 1.35 1.29
CA LEU A 75 -8.27 2.26 0.15
C LEU A 75 -8.64 3.66 0.66
N LEU A 76 -7.78 4.63 0.35
CA LEU A 76 -7.91 6.01 0.75
C LEU A 76 -8.21 6.90 -0.46
N ASP A 77 -9.17 7.80 -0.33
CA ASP A 77 -9.41 8.81 -1.34
C ASP A 77 -8.31 9.87 -1.34
N GLU A 78 -7.86 10.27 -2.54
CA GLU A 78 -6.97 11.41 -2.69
C GLU A 78 -7.72 12.69 -2.34
N ARG A 79 -7.22 13.44 -1.36
CA ARG A 79 -7.73 14.75 -0.94
C ARG A 79 -6.65 15.81 -1.05
#